data_AF-M0EFI2-F1
#
_entry.id   AF-M0EFI2-F1
#
_cell.length_a   1.000
_cell.length_b   1.000
_cell.length_c   1.000
_cell.angle_alpha   90.00
_cell.angle_beta   90.00
_cell.angle_gamma   90.00
#
_symmetry.space_group_name_H-M   'P 1'
#
loop_
_entity.id
_entity.type
_entity.pdbx_description
1 polymer ?
#
loop_
_entity_poly.entity_id
_entity_poly.type
_entity_poly.pdbx_seq_one_letter_code
_entity_poly.pdbx_strand_id
1 'polypeptide(L)'
;MDRTDRSPDPDDLLEPALTEPGSFDAARTARLVAALEHDDDEVRRAASWAIRFVAAETPSLVGACAGRFRRALRDSDARPAALRTLAVAAEHDREAVADIVDGAAEERAIDGAVARRVVAGYRPVGPAADGSVVTDEGDETESPPSTAGGEERAGSEAASSGEDAADTGDAETPGYLPSEPPAKPPRLDRSLTEYEPDAARGRREGSSGERVRFAEGGREFTGTHWRSASVGAVDEEEYRNALDRWRRIDDHDAVARLVDGGTRPTPWLVSERGGPDSLAERNTPFPPPEARWVLARIADAVRYAHAAGVVHGGLRPASVAFVNAVEDPDAWASPRVGGWGLRETFGPSEERFEPSRRYAAPEHVAPERFGRVDAATDIYGLGAIGCELLTGGAAGEGQTAGLPEGVAAELPSGLSTVLAKCLAPAKMERYASAAAFKRELVTAGDDA
;
A
#
# COMPACT_ATOMS: atom_id res chain seq x y z
N MET A 1 32.60 -28.03 30.90
CA MET A 1 31.99 -26.74 31.27
C MET A 1 30.88 -26.53 30.27
N ASP A 2 29.70 -27.04 30.60
CA ASP A 2 28.52 -27.03 29.75
C ASP A 2 27.53 -26.04 30.38
N ARG A 3 27.47 -24.83 29.83
CA ARG A 3 26.42 -23.87 30.15
C ARG A 3 25.41 -24.03 29.03
N THR A 4 24.41 -24.85 29.30
CA THR A 4 23.23 -25.07 28.48
C THR A 4 22.62 -23.74 28.06
N ASP A 5 22.63 -23.49 26.76
CA ASP A 5 21.93 -22.44 26.05
C ASP A 5 20.42 -22.74 26.13
N ARG A 6 19.80 -22.35 27.25
CA ARG A 6 18.33 -22.31 27.34
C ARG A 6 17.89 -21.02 26.68
N SER A 7 17.07 -21.14 25.65
CA SER A 7 16.32 -20.02 25.09
C SER A 7 15.63 -19.26 26.23
N PRO A 8 15.74 -17.92 26.28
CA PRO A 8 15.15 -17.12 27.34
C PRO A 8 13.62 -17.30 27.34
N ASP A 9 13.05 -17.50 28.51
CA ASP A 9 11.60 -17.57 28.67
C ASP A 9 10.98 -16.20 28.30
N PRO A 10 9.99 -16.13 27.41
CA PRO A 10 9.27 -14.90 27.10
C PRO A 10 8.75 -14.18 28.35
N ASP A 11 8.31 -14.92 29.38
CA ASP A 11 7.79 -14.34 30.61
C ASP A 11 8.89 -13.68 31.45
N ASP A 12 10.11 -14.24 31.46
CA ASP A 12 11.28 -13.66 32.14
C ASP A 12 11.69 -12.30 31.54
N LEU A 13 11.36 -12.05 30.27
CA LEU A 13 11.61 -10.77 29.59
C LEU A 13 10.49 -9.76 29.87
N LEU A 14 9.25 -10.22 29.92
CA LEU A 14 8.06 -9.38 29.94
C LEU A 14 7.62 -9.01 31.36
N GLU A 15 7.63 -9.95 32.30
CA GLU A 15 7.14 -9.74 33.67
C GLU A 15 7.86 -8.58 34.38
N PRO A 16 9.21 -8.49 34.38
CA PRO A 16 9.89 -7.37 35.04
C PRO A 16 9.59 -6.02 34.38
N ALA A 17 9.44 -6.00 33.05
CA ALA A 17 9.14 -4.79 32.30
C ALA A 17 7.69 -4.30 32.52
N LEU A 18 6.78 -5.22 32.81
CA LEU A 18 5.40 -4.91 33.19
C LEU A 18 5.29 -4.43 34.65
N THR A 19 5.98 -5.08 35.58
CA THR A 19 5.79 -4.82 37.02
C THR A 19 6.66 -3.68 37.55
N GLU A 20 7.90 -3.57 37.07
CA GLU A 20 8.88 -2.59 37.54
C GLU A 20 9.70 -2.02 36.35
N PRO A 21 9.06 -1.34 35.38
CA PRO A 21 9.77 -0.79 34.21
C PRO A 21 10.90 0.18 34.58
N GLY A 22 10.76 0.93 35.68
CA GLY A 22 11.80 1.83 36.20
C GLY A 22 13.03 1.12 36.78
N SER A 23 12.98 -0.21 36.93
CA SER A 23 14.14 -1.02 37.35
C SER A 23 15.10 -1.33 36.20
N PHE A 24 14.75 -0.96 34.97
CA PHE A 24 15.57 -1.17 33.79
C PHE A 24 16.63 -0.08 33.66
N ASP A 25 17.87 -0.52 33.49
CA ASP A 25 18.98 0.33 33.10
C ASP A 25 19.33 0.07 31.62
N ALA A 26 20.35 0.77 31.10
CA ALA A 26 20.80 0.59 29.73
C ALA A 26 21.26 -0.85 29.44
N ALA A 27 21.84 -1.55 30.42
CA ALA A 27 22.34 -2.90 30.24
C ALA A 27 21.20 -3.93 30.13
N ARG A 28 20.17 -3.80 30.96
CA ARG A 28 18.95 -4.62 30.89
C ARG A 28 18.16 -4.33 29.62
N THR A 29 18.01 -3.06 29.26
CA THR A 29 17.31 -2.65 28.03
C THR A 29 18.02 -3.18 26.79
N ALA A 30 19.36 -3.15 26.76
CA ALA A 30 20.14 -3.71 25.65
C ALA A 30 19.99 -5.24 25.50
N ARG A 31 19.65 -5.96 26.58
CA ARG A 31 19.30 -7.40 26.51
C ARG A 31 17.92 -7.62 25.91
N LEU A 32 16.96 -6.76 26.17
CA LEU A 32 15.66 -6.81 25.49
C LEU A 32 15.83 -6.54 24.00
N VAL A 33 16.59 -5.51 23.62
CA VAL A 33 16.87 -5.21 22.20
C VAL A 33 17.64 -6.36 21.53
N ALA A 34 18.51 -7.06 22.26
CA ALA A 34 19.15 -8.28 21.78
C ALA A 34 18.16 -9.41 21.48
N ALA A 35 17.11 -9.55 22.29
CA ALA A 35 16.11 -10.60 22.14
C ALA A 35 15.19 -10.39 20.91
N LEU A 36 15.25 -9.21 20.26
CA LEU A 36 14.63 -9.01 18.94
C LEU A 36 15.34 -9.81 17.83
N GLU A 37 16.61 -10.19 18.04
CA GLU A 37 17.42 -11.01 17.14
C GLU A 37 17.25 -12.52 17.42
N HIS A 38 16.33 -12.92 18.31
CA HIS A 38 16.14 -14.32 18.68
C HIS A 38 15.33 -15.08 17.62
N ASP A 39 15.62 -16.37 17.39
CA ASP A 39 14.95 -17.18 16.36
C ASP A 39 13.46 -17.46 16.65
N ASP A 40 13.11 -17.51 17.94
CA ASP A 40 11.74 -17.71 18.45
C ASP A 40 10.88 -16.42 18.38
N ASP A 41 9.72 -16.52 17.70
CA ASP A 41 8.74 -15.45 17.55
C ASP A 41 8.11 -14.97 18.86
N GLU A 42 7.92 -15.85 19.85
CA GLU A 42 7.37 -15.47 21.15
C GLU A 42 8.36 -14.64 21.94
N VAL A 43 9.64 -15.02 21.89
CA VAL A 43 10.74 -14.24 22.50
C VAL A 43 10.87 -12.87 21.85
N ARG A 44 10.81 -12.79 20.52
CA ARG A 44 10.84 -11.51 19.79
C ARG A 44 9.67 -10.61 20.17
N ARG A 45 8.46 -11.17 20.29
CA ARG A 45 7.27 -10.43 20.70
C ARG A 45 7.37 -9.95 22.15
N ALA A 46 7.73 -10.82 23.09
CA ALA A 46 7.92 -10.44 24.48
C ALA A 46 8.96 -9.32 24.65
N ALA A 47 10.08 -9.42 23.93
CA ALA A 47 11.11 -8.38 23.90
C ALA A 47 10.58 -7.04 23.37
N SER A 48 9.84 -7.06 22.25
CA SER A 48 9.23 -5.85 21.67
C SER A 48 8.26 -5.17 22.65
N TRP A 49 7.40 -5.95 23.32
CA TRP A 49 6.48 -5.44 24.34
C TRP A 49 7.21 -4.92 25.58
N ALA A 50 8.21 -5.63 26.08
CA ALA A 50 9.01 -5.20 27.22
C ALA A 50 9.70 -3.85 26.94
N ILE A 51 10.29 -3.68 25.75
CA ILE A 51 10.93 -2.42 25.34
C ILE A 51 9.93 -1.27 25.34
N ARG A 52 8.68 -1.51 24.93
CA ARG A 52 7.63 -0.48 24.95
C ARG A 52 7.39 0.05 26.36
N PHE A 53 7.24 -0.82 27.37
CA PHE A 53 7.02 -0.40 28.76
C PHE A 53 8.22 0.36 29.31
N VAL A 54 9.43 -0.11 29.00
CA VAL A 54 10.68 0.57 29.40
C VAL A 54 10.82 1.94 28.75
N ALA A 55 10.51 2.06 27.46
CA ALA A 55 10.57 3.32 26.71
C ALA A 55 9.51 4.34 27.20
N ALA A 56 8.35 3.87 27.65
CA ALA A 56 7.32 4.73 28.22
C ALA A 56 7.74 5.32 29.58
N GLU A 57 8.43 4.53 30.41
CA GLU A 57 8.87 4.95 31.75
C GLU A 57 10.17 5.76 31.70
N THR A 58 11.17 5.32 30.92
CA THR A 58 12.48 5.97 30.81
C THR A 58 12.88 6.11 29.33
N PRO A 59 12.34 7.11 28.62
CA PRO A 59 12.52 7.27 27.17
C PRO A 59 13.99 7.35 26.73
N SER A 60 14.85 7.97 27.55
CA SER A 60 16.28 8.11 27.28
C SER A 60 17.04 6.78 27.11
N LEU A 61 16.47 5.66 27.59
CA LEU A 61 17.07 4.33 27.41
C LEU A 61 17.01 3.84 25.96
N VAL A 62 16.07 4.34 25.15
CA VAL A 62 15.97 4.06 23.72
C VAL A 62 17.22 4.56 23.00
N GLY A 63 17.58 5.83 23.24
CA GLY A 63 18.82 6.43 22.72
C GLY A 63 20.08 5.77 23.26
N ALA A 64 20.10 5.38 24.54
CA ALA A 64 21.21 4.64 25.12
C ALA A 64 21.47 3.28 24.44
N CYS A 65 20.43 2.69 23.83
CA CYS A 65 20.50 1.41 23.11
C CYS A 65 20.65 1.57 21.58
N ALA A 66 20.91 2.79 21.07
CA ALA A 66 20.90 3.09 19.64
C ALA A 66 21.76 2.12 18.78
N GLY A 67 22.98 1.82 19.23
CA GLY A 67 23.88 0.90 18.51
C GLY A 67 23.33 -0.53 18.42
N ARG A 68 22.56 -0.98 19.42
CA ARG A 68 21.93 -2.31 19.43
C ARG A 68 20.75 -2.37 18.47
N PHE A 69 19.93 -1.31 18.42
CA PHE A 69 18.86 -1.20 17.44
C PHE A 69 19.39 -1.16 16.01
N ARG A 70 20.44 -0.37 15.74
CA ARG A 70 21.07 -0.35 14.39
C ARG A 70 21.60 -1.72 14.00
N ARG A 71 22.17 -2.48 14.94
CA ARG A 71 22.57 -3.86 14.71
C ARG A 71 21.38 -4.75 14.36
N ALA A 72 20.29 -4.70 15.13
CA ALA A 72 19.08 -5.48 14.86
C ALA A 72 18.42 -5.09 13.51
N LEU A 73 18.56 -3.83 13.08
CA LEU A 73 18.08 -3.39 11.77
C LEU A 73 18.91 -3.92 10.59
N ARG A 74 20.18 -4.29 10.81
CA ARG A 74 21.03 -4.89 9.77
C ARG A 74 20.65 -6.35 9.50
N ASP A 75 20.17 -7.04 10.53
CA ASP A 75 19.69 -8.42 10.44
C ASP A 75 18.31 -8.46 9.77
N SER A 76 18.17 -9.21 8.67
CA SER A 76 16.90 -9.28 7.90
C SER A 76 15.74 -9.83 8.72
N ASP A 77 16.02 -10.76 9.64
CA ASP A 77 14.99 -11.52 10.35
C ASP A 77 14.53 -10.74 11.59
N ALA A 78 15.45 -9.98 12.21
CA ALA A 78 15.16 -9.12 13.35
C ALA A 78 14.59 -7.74 12.95
N ARG A 79 14.91 -7.26 11.74
CA ARG A 79 14.57 -5.91 11.26
C ARG A 79 13.07 -5.58 11.39
N PRO A 80 12.10 -6.44 11.04
CA PRO A 80 10.68 -6.11 11.20
C PRO A 80 10.27 -5.91 12.66
N ALA A 81 10.80 -6.70 13.58
CA ALA A 81 10.53 -6.55 15.02
C ALA A 81 11.20 -5.27 15.57
N ALA A 82 12.41 -4.95 15.13
CA ALA A 82 13.12 -3.73 15.50
C ALA A 82 12.42 -2.46 14.98
N LEU A 83 11.97 -2.45 13.72
CA LEU A 83 11.23 -1.32 13.14
C LEU A 83 9.91 -1.06 13.86
N ARG A 84 9.14 -2.12 14.17
CA ARG A 84 7.89 -2.00 14.97
C ARG A 84 8.16 -1.42 16.35
N THR A 85 9.18 -1.94 17.03
CA THR A 85 9.57 -1.48 18.36
C THR A 85 9.99 -0.01 18.36
N LEU A 86 10.80 0.40 17.38
CA LEU A 86 11.23 1.80 17.21
C LEU A 86 10.08 2.74 16.85
N ALA A 87 9.13 2.28 16.04
CA ALA A 87 7.98 3.11 15.64
C ALA A 87 7.07 3.45 16.84
N VAL A 88 6.96 2.54 17.81
CA VAL A 88 6.27 2.79 19.09
C VAL A 88 7.15 3.62 20.03
N ALA A 89 8.46 3.32 20.12
CA ALA A 89 9.38 4.11 20.93
C ALA A 89 9.46 5.59 20.49
N ALA A 90 9.20 5.87 19.21
CA ALA A 90 9.15 7.23 18.67
C ALA A 90 8.03 8.09 19.27
N GLU A 91 7.01 7.48 19.90
CA GLU A 91 5.98 8.19 20.65
C GLU A 91 6.53 8.81 21.95
N HIS A 92 7.63 8.25 22.48
CA HIS A 92 8.22 8.64 23.76
C HIS A 92 9.56 9.39 23.61
N ASP A 93 10.38 9.02 22.61
CA ASP A 93 11.65 9.69 22.32
C ASP A 93 11.92 9.74 20.80
N ARG A 94 11.27 10.71 20.15
CA ARG A 94 11.32 10.87 18.69
C ARG A 94 12.72 11.20 18.17
N GLU A 95 13.47 12.01 18.92
CA GLU A 95 14.81 12.45 18.53
C GLU A 95 15.78 11.27 18.57
N ALA A 96 15.75 10.47 19.64
CA ALA A 96 16.55 9.25 19.72
C ALA A 96 16.20 8.24 18.61
N VAL A 97 14.91 8.07 18.30
CA VAL A 97 14.52 7.14 17.22
C VAL A 97 14.94 7.66 15.85
N ALA A 98 14.84 8.96 15.59
CA ALA A 98 15.33 9.57 14.36
C ALA A 98 16.82 9.31 14.16
N ASP A 99 17.64 9.57 15.18
CA ASP A 99 19.08 9.29 15.15
C ASP A 99 19.39 7.81 14.89
N ILE A 100 18.58 6.89 15.43
CA ILE A 100 18.74 5.45 15.21
C ILE A 100 18.49 5.09 13.75
N VAL A 101 17.33 5.49 13.21
CA VAL A 101 16.91 5.08 11.86
C VAL A 101 17.61 5.85 10.75
N ASP A 102 17.97 7.11 10.98
CA ASP A 102 18.77 7.89 10.02
C ASP A 102 20.19 7.30 9.94
N GLY A 103 20.80 6.95 11.08
CA GLY A 103 22.08 6.24 11.08
C GLY A 103 22.00 4.86 10.41
N ALA A 104 20.89 4.12 10.59
CA ALA A 104 20.67 2.86 9.88
C ALA A 104 20.48 3.05 8.37
N ALA A 105 19.88 4.16 7.95
CA ALA A 105 19.72 4.51 6.54
C ALA A 105 21.05 4.95 5.89
N GLU A 106 21.86 5.74 6.60
CA GLU A 106 23.22 6.12 6.16
C GLU A 106 24.11 4.88 5.98
N GLU A 107 23.97 3.89 6.86
CA GLU A 107 24.65 2.60 6.79
C GLU A 107 24.03 1.62 5.76
N ARG A 108 22.95 2.03 5.07
CA ARG A 108 22.18 1.21 4.11
C ARG A 108 21.59 -0.08 4.71
N ALA A 109 21.36 -0.12 6.02
CA ALA A 109 20.66 -1.22 6.68
C ALA A 109 19.15 -1.19 6.42
N ILE A 110 18.59 0.01 6.19
CA ILE A 110 17.19 0.25 5.84
C ILE A 110 17.09 1.38 4.81
N ASP A 111 15.98 1.45 4.08
CA ASP A 111 15.72 2.55 3.15
C ASP A 111 15.40 3.87 3.88
N GLY A 112 15.82 5.00 3.30
CA GLY A 112 15.58 6.32 3.89
C GLY A 112 14.09 6.70 4.00
N ALA A 113 13.21 6.14 3.16
CA ALA A 113 11.76 6.29 3.31
C ALA A 113 11.20 5.47 4.47
N VAL A 114 11.77 4.30 4.76
CA VAL A 114 11.45 3.51 5.94
C VAL A 114 11.83 4.27 7.22
N ALA A 115 13.04 4.83 7.26
CA ALA A 115 13.50 5.68 8.38
C ALA A 115 12.52 6.84 8.66
N ARG A 116 12.16 7.62 7.62
CA ARG A 116 11.19 8.71 7.74
C ARG A 116 9.82 8.25 8.25
N ARG A 117 9.38 7.04 7.88
CA ARG A 117 8.08 6.49 8.28
C ARG A 117 8.05 6.07 9.75
N VAL A 118 9.13 5.49 10.26
CA VAL A 118 9.26 5.09 11.67
C VAL A 118 9.19 6.32 12.59
N VAL A 119 9.89 7.40 12.25
CA VAL A 119 9.91 8.66 13.03
C VAL A 119 8.57 9.42 12.94
N ALA A 120 7.84 9.26 11.84
CA ALA A 120 6.53 9.89 11.67
C ALA A 120 5.49 9.38 12.71
N GLY A 121 5.78 8.26 13.38
CA GLY A 121 4.96 7.67 14.43
C GLY A 121 3.96 6.67 13.85
N TYR A 122 4.06 5.42 14.28
CA TYR A 122 3.01 4.42 14.12
C TYR A 122 2.09 4.52 15.34
N ARG A 123 0.80 4.87 15.16
CA ARG A 123 -0.21 4.85 16.22
C ARG A 123 -1.04 3.55 16.15
N PRO A 124 -0.82 2.56 17.02
CA PRO A 124 -1.81 1.53 17.27
C PRO A 124 -2.96 2.11 18.10
N VAL A 125 -4.20 1.79 17.76
CA VAL A 125 -5.36 2.10 18.61
C VAL A 125 -5.30 1.18 19.84
N GLY A 126 -5.15 1.75 21.03
CA GLY A 126 -5.22 0.99 22.29
C GLY A 126 -6.65 0.50 22.57
N PRO A 127 -6.81 -0.57 23.39
CA PRO A 127 -8.12 -1.11 23.70
C PRO A 127 -8.92 -0.08 24.54
N ALA A 128 -10.13 0.24 24.10
CA ALA A 128 -11.11 0.83 25.00
C ALA A 128 -11.42 -0.18 26.10
N ALA A 129 -11.43 0.31 27.33
CA ALA A 129 -11.82 -0.45 28.50
C ALA A 129 -13.32 -0.81 28.42
N ASP A 130 -13.65 -1.98 27.89
CA ASP A 130 -14.72 -2.80 28.42
C ASP A 130 -14.33 -4.28 28.38
N GLY A 131 -14.04 -4.81 29.57
CA GLY A 131 -13.77 -6.22 29.74
C GLY A 131 -15.03 -7.01 29.41
N SER A 132 -14.99 -7.75 28.30
CA SER A 132 -15.74 -8.99 28.17
C SER A 132 -14.78 -10.10 27.79
N VAL A 133 -14.25 -10.73 28.83
CA VAL A 133 -13.65 -12.07 28.76
C VAL A 133 -14.71 -13.04 28.25
N VAL A 134 -14.42 -13.71 27.14
CA VAL A 134 -14.92 -15.07 26.90
C VAL A 134 -13.71 -15.92 26.53
N THR A 135 -13.28 -16.68 27.52
CA THR A 135 -12.42 -17.86 27.40
C THR A 135 -13.20 -19.02 26.79
N ASP A 136 -12.59 -19.75 25.87
CA ASP A 136 -12.92 -21.14 25.51
C ASP A 136 -11.65 -21.72 24.85
N GLU A 137 -10.65 -22.18 25.62
CA GLU A 137 -10.44 -23.57 26.09
C GLU A 137 -10.72 -24.68 25.07
N GLY A 138 -9.63 -25.38 24.68
CA GLY A 138 -9.62 -26.77 24.20
C GLY A 138 -10.04 -26.98 22.74
N ASP A 139 -9.50 -27.91 21.98
CA ASP A 139 -8.79 -29.13 22.34
C ASP A 139 -7.94 -29.60 21.14
N GLU A 140 -6.99 -30.44 21.49
CA GLU A 140 -5.97 -31.12 20.70
C GLU A 140 -6.53 -31.84 19.45
N THR A 141 -5.68 -32.08 18.44
CA THR A 141 -5.20 -33.45 18.12
C THR A 141 -4.36 -33.54 16.85
N GLU A 142 -3.26 -34.30 17.00
CA GLU A 142 -2.68 -35.23 16.03
C GLU A 142 -1.80 -34.70 14.86
N SER A 143 -0.48 -34.71 15.12
CA SER A 143 0.50 -35.26 14.16
C SER A 143 0.31 -36.78 14.04
N PRO A 144 0.72 -37.49 12.95
CA PRO A 144 2.13 -37.84 12.71
C PRO A 144 2.45 -38.15 11.19
N PRO A 145 3.52 -38.90 10.80
CA PRO A 145 4.89 -38.39 10.61
C PRO A 145 5.60 -38.89 9.31
N SER A 146 6.86 -38.49 9.15
CA SER A 146 8.00 -39.27 8.58
C SER A 146 8.09 -39.52 7.06
N THR A 147 9.21 -39.09 6.46
CA THR A 147 10.29 -39.91 5.84
C THR A 147 11.33 -38.93 5.25
N ALA A 148 12.55 -38.77 5.77
CA ALA A 148 13.73 -39.65 5.68
C ALA A 148 14.37 -39.75 4.27
N GLY A 149 15.61 -39.23 4.17
CA GLY A 149 16.69 -39.83 3.39
C GLY A 149 17.22 -39.05 2.18
N GLY A 150 18.52 -38.72 2.18
CA GLY A 150 19.26 -38.41 0.95
C GLY A 150 20.48 -37.52 1.12
N GLU A 151 21.60 -38.12 1.54
CA GLU A 151 22.93 -37.54 1.74
C GLU A 151 23.63 -37.00 0.47
N GLU A 152 24.48 -35.99 0.71
CA GLU A 152 25.84 -35.75 0.17
C GLU A 152 26.10 -35.66 -1.35
N ARG A 153 26.67 -34.52 -1.79
CA ARG A 153 28.13 -34.46 -2.11
C ARG A 153 28.63 -33.04 -2.42
N ALA A 154 29.80 -32.77 -1.84
CA ALA A 154 30.62 -31.58 -2.01
C ALA A 154 31.39 -31.54 -3.35
N GLY A 155 31.74 -30.32 -3.76
CA GLY A 155 32.69 -30.04 -4.85
C GLY A 155 33.10 -28.55 -4.88
N SER A 156 34.20 -28.24 -4.17
CA SER A 156 35.24 -27.21 -4.45
C SER A 156 35.40 -26.90 -5.96
N GLU A 157 35.91 -25.78 -6.48
CA GLU A 157 36.55 -24.55 -6.02
C GLU A 157 36.87 -23.80 -7.35
N ALA A 158 36.86 -22.46 -7.38
CA ALA A 158 37.91 -21.63 -8.02
C ALA A 158 37.44 -20.17 -8.20
N ALA A 159 38.17 -19.26 -7.56
CA ALA A 159 38.10 -17.82 -7.75
C ALA A 159 39.12 -17.35 -8.80
N SER A 160 38.74 -16.36 -9.61
CA SER A 160 39.60 -15.41 -10.36
C SER A 160 38.64 -14.45 -11.09
N SER A 161 38.35 -13.24 -10.58
CA SER A 161 39.13 -11.98 -10.53
C SER A 161 38.97 -11.08 -11.77
N GLY A 162 38.25 -9.96 -11.61
CA GLY A 162 38.40 -8.64 -12.30
C GLY A 162 37.98 -8.57 -13.77
N GLU A 163 37.33 -7.54 -14.31
CA GLU A 163 37.03 -6.16 -13.90
C GLU A 163 35.86 -5.62 -14.77
N ASP A 164 35.11 -4.67 -14.19
CA ASP A 164 34.38 -3.54 -14.77
C ASP A 164 33.29 -3.74 -15.86
N ALA A 165 32.02 -3.55 -15.45
CA ALA A 165 31.25 -2.32 -15.70
C ALA A 165 29.73 -2.57 -15.70
N ALA A 166 29.04 -1.84 -14.81
CA ALA A 166 27.69 -1.26 -14.91
C ALA A 166 26.82 -1.58 -13.69
N ASP A 167 26.72 -0.55 -12.85
CA ASP A 167 25.71 -0.31 -11.82
C ASP A 167 24.32 -0.80 -12.28
N THR A 168 23.90 -1.93 -11.73
CA THR A 168 22.54 -2.45 -11.87
C THR A 168 21.89 -2.29 -10.50
N GLY A 169 20.90 -1.40 -10.45
CA GLY A 169 20.20 -1.02 -9.24
C GLY A 169 19.72 -2.23 -8.44
N ASP A 170 19.91 -2.14 -7.13
CA ASP A 170 19.54 -3.12 -6.13
C ASP A 170 18.13 -3.68 -6.38
N ALA A 171 18.05 -4.98 -6.67
CA ALA A 171 16.78 -5.68 -6.79
C ALA A 171 16.11 -5.75 -5.42
N GLU A 172 15.10 -4.91 -5.20
CA GLU A 172 14.20 -4.95 -4.05
C GLU A 172 13.63 -6.37 -3.87
N THR A 173 13.66 -6.89 -2.64
CA THR A 173 13.02 -8.18 -2.31
C THR A 173 11.52 -8.07 -2.62
N PRO A 174 10.94 -8.95 -3.46
CA PRO A 174 9.54 -8.82 -3.85
C PRO A 174 8.63 -9.00 -2.63
N GLY A 175 7.77 -8.01 -2.36
CA GLY A 175 6.73 -8.14 -1.34
C GLY A 175 5.74 -9.28 -1.64
N TYR A 176 4.75 -9.48 -0.77
CA TYR A 176 3.77 -10.55 -0.91
C TYR A 176 2.32 -10.07 -0.77
N LEU A 177 1.37 -10.97 -1.05
CA LEU A 177 -0.05 -10.69 -1.00
C LEU A 177 -0.50 -10.34 0.43
N PRO A 178 -1.17 -9.20 0.68
CA PRO A 178 -1.74 -8.92 1.99
C PRO A 178 -2.83 -9.93 2.35
N SER A 179 -2.83 -10.39 3.59
CA SER A 179 -3.84 -11.30 4.15
C SER A 179 -5.19 -10.61 4.40
N GLU A 180 -5.18 -9.32 4.74
CA GLU A 180 -6.39 -8.49 4.92
C GLU A 180 -6.23 -7.09 4.30
N PRO A 181 -7.29 -6.53 3.69
CA PRO A 181 -7.26 -5.18 3.15
C PRO A 181 -7.27 -4.13 4.28
N PRO A 182 -6.52 -3.03 4.14
CA PRO A 182 -6.44 -2.00 5.18
C PRO A 182 -7.80 -1.35 5.51
N ALA A 183 -7.99 -0.95 6.77
CA ALA A 183 -9.24 -0.33 7.19
C ALA A 183 -9.55 0.96 6.40
N LYS A 184 -10.82 1.14 6.04
CA LYS A 184 -11.31 2.36 5.38
C LYS A 184 -11.49 3.51 6.38
N PRO A 185 -11.31 4.78 5.96
CA PRO A 185 -11.69 5.93 6.78
C PRO A 185 -13.20 5.92 7.07
N PRO A 186 -13.73 6.68 8.04
CA PRO A 186 -15.18 6.80 8.23
C PRO A 186 -15.85 7.62 7.12
N ARG A 187 -17.17 7.48 6.97
CA ARG A 187 -18.00 8.44 6.23
C ARG A 187 -18.33 9.60 7.16
N LEU A 188 -18.25 10.82 6.65
CA LEU A 188 -18.50 12.07 7.36
C LEU A 188 -19.57 12.89 6.64
N ASP A 189 -20.13 13.89 7.33
CA ASP A 189 -21.07 14.88 6.81
C ASP A 189 -20.73 16.24 7.41
N ARG A 190 -19.63 16.82 6.92
CA ARG A 190 -19.05 18.08 7.38
C ARG A 190 -19.11 19.13 6.27
N SER A 191 -18.94 20.39 6.64
CA SER A 191 -18.79 21.48 5.69
C SER A 191 -17.38 21.54 5.11
N LEU A 192 -17.23 22.10 3.91
CA LEU A 192 -15.93 22.33 3.27
C LEU A 192 -14.91 23.02 4.20
N THR A 193 -15.38 23.95 5.03
CA THR A 193 -14.53 24.76 5.92
C THR A 193 -13.92 23.97 7.09
N GLU A 194 -14.38 22.75 7.35
CA GLU A 194 -13.90 21.90 8.44
C GLU A 194 -12.71 21.01 8.02
N TYR A 195 -12.29 21.07 6.75
CA TYR A 195 -11.13 20.35 6.25
C TYR A 195 -9.91 21.27 6.18
N GLU A 196 -8.97 21.09 7.11
CA GLU A 196 -7.70 21.84 7.11
C GLU A 196 -6.73 21.30 6.05
N PRO A 197 -6.21 22.15 5.15
CA PRO A 197 -5.18 21.75 4.19
C PRO A 197 -3.86 21.45 4.90
N ASP A 198 -3.21 20.34 4.54
CA ASP A 198 -1.88 20.00 5.04
C ASP A 198 -0.80 20.92 4.44
N ALA A 199 -0.34 21.91 5.21
CA ALA A 199 0.61 22.93 4.76
C ALA A 199 2.04 22.42 4.49
N ALA A 200 2.34 21.13 4.74
CA ALA A 200 3.71 20.61 4.80
C ALA A 200 4.39 20.25 3.46
N ARG A 201 3.73 20.39 2.30
CA ARG A 201 4.37 20.29 0.98
C ARG A 201 3.75 21.31 0.02
N GLY A 202 4.58 22.22 -0.50
CA GLY A 202 4.15 23.30 -1.38
C GLY A 202 3.30 22.82 -2.57
N ARG A 203 2.39 23.69 -3.02
CA ARG A 203 1.67 23.52 -4.29
C ARG A 203 2.67 23.25 -5.40
N ARG A 204 2.68 22.02 -5.92
CA ARG A 204 3.30 21.72 -7.21
C ARG A 204 2.23 22.01 -8.26
N GLU A 205 2.44 22.97 -9.14
CA GLU A 205 1.57 23.18 -10.31
C GLU A 205 1.42 21.84 -11.04
N GLY A 206 0.19 21.35 -11.15
CA GLY A 206 -0.13 20.02 -11.70
C GLY A 206 -0.54 18.95 -10.66
N SER A 207 -0.35 19.17 -9.36
CA SER A 207 -0.83 18.24 -8.32
C SER A 207 -2.32 18.42 -8.07
N SER A 208 -3.06 17.44 -8.56
CA SER A 208 -4.50 17.41 -8.61
C SER A 208 -5.06 16.85 -7.28
N GLY A 209 -5.07 17.66 -6.22
CA GLY A 209 -5.83 17.37 -4.98
C GLY A 209 -5.05 17.83 -3.76
N GLU A 210 -5.70 18.54 -2.86
CA GLU A 210 -5.07 19.01 -1.63
C GLU A 210 -5.11 17.86 -0.62
N ARG A 211 -3.98 17.56 0.02
CA ARG A 211 -3.98 16.61 1.12
C ARG A 211 -4.66 17.27 2.31
N VAL A 212 -5.61 16.57 2.92
CA VAL A 212 -6.27 17.00 4.16
C VAL A 212 -6.08 15.96 5.25
N ARG A 213 -6.03 16.44 6.49
CA ARG A 213 -6.13 15.60 7.68
C ARG A 213 -7.45 15.86 8.35
N PHE A 214 -8.07 14.81 8.88
CA PHE A 214 -9.28 14.92 9.68
C PHE A 214 -9.26 13.86 10.77
N ALA A 215 -9.87 14.17 11.92
CA ALA A 215 -10.00 13.24 13.02
C ALA A 215 -11.47 12.88 13.25
N GLU A 216 -11.75 11.62 13.58
CA GLU A 216 -13.08 11.11 13.93
C GLU A 216 -12.91 10.04 15.01
N GLY A 217 -13.71 10.12 16.09
CA GLY A 217 -13.60 9.17 17.21
C GLY A 217 -12.20 9.07 17.83
N GLY A 218 -11.41 10.15 17.82
CA GLY A 218 -10.04 10.18 18.35
C GLY A 218 -8.97 9.59 17.43
N ARG A 219 -9.33 9.11 16.23
CA ARG A 219 -8.40 8.60 15.21
C ARG A 219 -8.20 9.63 14.11
N GLU A 220 -6.95 9.83 13.69
CA GLU A 220 -6.61 10.69 12.56
C GLU A 220 -6.58 9.92 11.24
N PHE A 221 -7.06 10.56 10.19
CA PHE A 221 -7.12 10.04 8.83
C PHE A 221 -6.57 11.07 7.85
N THR A 222 -6.07 10.58 6.72
CA THR A 222 -5.66 11.39 5.58
C THR A 222 -6.63 11.20 4.42
N GLY A 223 -6.95 12.30 3.76
CA GLY A 223 -7.81 12.30 2.58
C GLY A 223 -7.20 13.09 1.44
N THR A 224 -7.69 12.80 0.23
CA THR A 224 -7.51 13.67 -0.93
C THR A 224 -8.74 14.54 -1.02
N HIS A 225 -8.53 15.82 -0.73
CA HIS A 225 -9.54 16.86 -0.88
C HIS A 225 -9.47 17.45 -2.28
N TRP A 226 -10.64 17.58 -2.88
CA TRP A 226 -10.80 18.16 -4.19
C TRP A 226 -11.93 19.18 -4.18
N ARG A 227 -11.72 20.27 -4.93
CA ARG A 227 -12.70 21.33 -5.19
C ARG A 227 -12.64 21.72 -6.66
N SER A 228 -13.80 21.95 -7.27
CA SER A 228 -13.89 22.51 -8.62
C SER A 228 -13.34 23.93 -8.65
N ALA A 229 -12.67 24.27 -9.75
CA ALA A 229 -12.12 25.61 -9.98
C ALA A 229 -13.20 26.66 -10.25
N SER A 230 -14.44 26.26 -10.59
CA SER A 230 -15.50 27.19 -10.98
C SER A 230 -16.85 26.84 -10.34
N VAL A 231 -17.54 27.88 -9.85
CA VAL A 231 -18.77 27.79 -9.04
C VAL A 231 -20.00 27.36 -9.87
N GLY A 232 -19.89 27.25 -11.20
CA GLY A 232 -21.05 27.00 -12.09
C GLY A 232 -20.79 26.15 -13.33
N ALA A 233 -19.67 25.39 -13.39
CA ALA A 233 -19.41 24.52 -14.54
C ALA A 233 -20.23 23.23 -14.54
N VAL A 234 -20.85 22.88 -13.40
CA VAL A 234 -21.34 21.52 -13.14
C VAL A 234 -22.76 21.58 -12.59
N ASP A 235 -23.62 20.73 -13.15
CA ASP A 235 -24.98 20.54 -12.64
C ASP A 235 -24.91 19.96 -11.21
N GLU A 236 -25.44 20.70 -10.24
CA GLU A 236 -25.41 20.32 -8.83
C GLU A 236 -26.17 19.00 -8.54
N GLU A 237 -27.25 18.74 -9.27
CA GLU A 237 -28.03 17.52 -9.12
C GLU A 237 -27.28 16.33 -9.70
N GLU A 238 -26.69 16.50 -10.89
CA GLU A 238 -25.83 15.48 -11.49
C GLU A 238 -24.64 15.14 -10.58
N TYR A 239 -24.02 16.15 -9.96
CA TYR A 239 -22.89 15.95 -9.05
C TYR A 239 -23.29 15.18 -7.80
N ARG A 240 -24.39 15.57 -7.15
CA ARG A 240 -24.93 14.82 -6.00
C ARG A 240 -25.26 13.38 -6.39
N ASN A 241 -25.89 13.18 -7.55
CA ASN A 241 -26.19 11.85 -8.06
C ASN A 241 -24.91 11.02 -8.31
N ALA A 242 -23.82 11.63 -8.78
CA ALA A 242 -22.54 10.96 -8.95
C ALA A 242 -21.90 10.55 -7.61
N LEU A 243 -21.91 11.45 -6.61
CA LEU A 243 -21.47 11.13 -5.25
C LEU A 243 -22.28 9.99 -4.64
N ASP A 244 -23.61 9.99 -4.82
CA ASP A 244 -24.48 8.92 -4.31
C ASP A 244 -24.22 7.59 -5.02
N ARG A 245 -23.94 7.59 -6.32
CA ARG A 245 -23.51 6.38 -7.05
C ARG A 245 -22.21 5.82 -6.48
N TRP A 246 -21.23 6.66 -6.17
CA TRP A 246 -19.97 6.24 -5.54
C TRP A 246 -20.23 5.71 -4.11
N ARG A 247 -20.98 6.42 -3.27
CA ARG A 247 -21.32 5.98 -1.90
C ARG A 247 -21.95 4.59 -1.85
N ARG A 248 -22.75 4.21 -2.86
CA ARG A 248 -23.38 2.87 -2.91
C ARG A 248 -22.37 1.73 -3.11
N ILE A 249 -21.21 2.02 -3.67
CA ILE A 249 -20.22 0.99 -4.02
C ILE A 249 -18.97 1.02 -3.16
N ASP A 250 -18.78 2.07 -2.35
CA ASP A 250 -17.53 2.31 -1.62
C ASP A 250 -17.32 1.44 -0.37
N ASP A 251 -18.20 0.47 -0.13
CA ASP A 251 -18.00 -0.57 0.88
C ASP A 251 -17.10 -1.70 0.38
N HIS A 252 -16.97 -1.90 -0.94
CA HIS A 252 -16.08 -2.93 -1.51
C HIS A 252 -14.59 -2.60 -1.35
N ASP A 253 -13.76 -3.53 -0.87
CA ASP A 253 -12.36 -3.27 -0.45
C ASP A 253 -11.45 -2.60 -1.48
N ALA A 254 -11.66 -2.89 -2.78
CA ALA A 254 -10.89 -2.28 -3.87
C ALA A 254 -11.50 -0.96 -4.40
N VAL A 255 -12.54 -0.44 -3.76
CA VAL A 255 -13.13 0.88 -4.03
C VAL A 255 -12.71 1.82 -2.91
N ALA A 256 -12.13 2.97 -3.28
CA ALA A 256 -11.73 4.01 -2.35
C ALA A 256 -12.96 4.63 -1.70
N ARG A 257 -12.90 4.90 -0.40
CA ARG A 257 -14.01 5.51 0.31
C ARG A 257 -14.23 6.96 -0.11
N LEU A 258 -15.49 7.32 -0.36
CA LEU A 258 -15.93 8.70 -0.42
C LEU A 258 -16.23 9.15 1.02
N VAL A 259 -15.26 9.84 1.61
CA VAL A 259 -15.35 10.30 3.01
C VAL A 259 -16.44 11.35 3.13
N ASP A 260 -16.45 12.33 2.24
CA ASP A 260 -17.41 13.43 2.28
C ASP A 260 -17.52 14.14 0.91
N GLY A 261 -18.51 15.01 0.74
CA GLY A 261 -18.62 15.91 -0.39
C GLY A 261 -19.92 16.72 -0.43
N GLY A 262 -19.88 17.84 -1.14
CA GLY A 262 -20.99 18.78 -1.24
C GLY A 262 -20.86 19.74 -2.43
N THR A 263 -21.92 20.52 -2.68
CA THR A 263 -21.98 21.45 -3.84
C THR A 263 -21.61 22.89 -3.49
N ARG A 264 -21.60 23.25 -2.20
CA ARG A 264 -21.41 24.63 -1.74
C ARG A 264 -20.12 24.80 -0.94
N PRO A 265 -19.39 25.92 -1.12
CA PRO A 265 -19.62 27.02 -2.09
C PRO A 265 -19.26 26.70 -3.56
N THR A 266 -18.58 25.59 -3.80
CA THR A 266 -18.27 25.00 -5.12
C THR A 266 -18.33 23.48 -4.96
N PRO A 267 -18.60 22.67 -5.99
CA PRO A 267 -18.49 21.22 -5.89
C PRO A 267 -17.15 20.78 -5.28
N TRP A 268 -17.22 19.97 -4.22
CA TRP A 268 -16.07 19.48 -3.49
C TRP A 268 -16.31 18.06 -2.96
N LEU A 269 -15.22 17.31 -2.80
CA LEU A 269 -15.24 15.99 -2.19
C LEU A 269 -13.96 15.74 -1.39
N VAL A 270 -14.07 14.85 -0.41
CA VAL A 270 -12.93 14.23 0.28
C VAL A 270 -13.03 12.74 0.05
N SER A 271 -11.97 12.15 -0.48
CA SER A 271 -11.87 10.71 -0.67
C SER A 271 -10.66 10.15 0.05
N GLU A 272 -10.70 8.85 0.33
CA GLU A 272 -9.59 8.10 0.87
C GLU A 272 -8.32 8.35 0.04
N ARG A 273 -7.22 8.66 0.73
CA ARG A 273 -5.90 8.73 0.10
C ARG A 273 -5.08 7.50 0.50
N GLY A 274 -4.35 6.97 -0.47
CA GLY A 274 -3.27 6.03 -0.23
C GLY A 274 -2.05 6.64 0.44
N GLY A 275 -1.01 5.84 0.60
CA GLY A 275 0.34 6.28 0.96
C GLY A 275 0.90 7.34 0.00
N PRO A 276 2.17 7.73 0.15
CA PRO A 276 2.74 8.85 -0.61
C PRO A 276 2.70 8.70 -2.14
N ASP A 277 2.48 7.50 -2.68
CA ASP A 277 2.64 7.20 -4.11
C ASP A 277 1.35 6.63 -4.71
N SER A 278 0.56 7.47 -5.39
CA SER A 278 -0.46 6.97 -6.33
C SER A 278 0.21 6.27 -7.52
N LEU A 279 -0.52 5.44 -8.28
CA LEU A 279 0.09 4.77 -9.44
C LEU A 279 0.66 5.78 -10.46
N ALA A 280 0.07 6.97 -10.55
CA ALA A 280 0.54 8.04 -11.43
C ALA A 280 1.85 8.72 -10.98
N GLU A 281 2.25 8.56 -9.71
CA GLU A 281 3.45 9.15 -9.14
C GLU A 281 4.64 8.18 -9.15
N ARG A 282 4.40 6.90 -9.50
CA ARG A 282 5.42 5.85 -9.56
C ARG A 282 6.03 5.78 -10.96
N ASN A 283 7.37 5.84 -11.03
CA ASN A 283 8.13 5.80 -12.28
C ASN A 283 8.91 4.48 -12.47
N THR A 284 8.59 3.46 -11.67
CA THR A 284 9.23 2.15 -11.72
C THR A 284 8.21 1.07 -12.08
N PRO A 285 8.56 0.13 -12.98
CA PRO A 285 7.71 -1.02 -13.25
C PRO A 285 7.46 -1.87 -12.00
N PHE A 286 6.31 -2.52 -11.98
CA PHE A 286 5.98 -3.57 -11.03
C PHE A 286 6.50 -4.93 -11.56
N PRO A 287 6.98 -5.82 -10.68
CA PRO A 287 7.15 -7.22 -11.03
C PRO A 287 5.84 -7.81 -11.59
N PRO A 288 5.88 -8.67 -12.63
CA PRO A 288 4.67 -9.21 -13.24
C PRO A 288 3.66 -9.87 -12.27
N PRO A 289 4.09 -10.60 -11.21
CA PRO A 289 3.17 -11.15 -10.22
C PRO A 289 2.40 -10.07 -9.44
N GLU A 290 3.10 -9.01 -9.01
CA GLU A 290 2.49 -7.89 -8.27
C GLU A 290 1.54 -7.11 -9.20
N ALA A 291 1.97 -6.80 -10.43
CA ALA A 291 1.15 -6.13 -11.43
C ALA A 291 -0.14 -6.92 -11.71
N ARG A 292 -0.05 -8.24 -11.85
CA ARG A 292 -1.20 -9.13 -12.06
C ARG A 292 -2.16 -9.05 -10.88
N TRP A 293 -1.65 -9.14 -9.66
CA TRP A 293 -2.49 -9.05 -8.48
C TRP A 293 -3.19 -7.68 -8.37
N VAL A 294 -2.45 -6.59 -8.54
CA VAL A 294 -3.00 -5.22 -8.53
C VAL A 294 -4.12 -5.08 -9.57
N LEU A 295 -3.89 -5.53 -10.81
CA LEU A 295 -4.91 -5.51 -11.86
C LEU A 295 -6.13 -6.36 -11.54
N ALA A 296 -5.94 -7.53 -10.92
CA ALA A 296 -7.05 -8.39 -10.52
C ALA A 296 -7.92 -7.71 -9.44
N ARG A 297 -7.32 -6.96 -8.52
CA ARG A 297 -8.04 -6.17 -7.49
C ARG A 297 -8.79 -4.98 -8.10
N ILE A 298 -8.18 -4.26 -9.03
CA ILE A 298 -8.86 -3.17 -9.77
C ILE A 298 -10.04 -3.74 -10.57
N ALA A 299 -9.87 -4.91 -11.22
CA ALA A 299 -10.96 -5.58 -11.93
C ALA A 299 -12.11 -6.01 -11.00
N ASP A 300 -11.83 -6.39 -9.74
CA ASP A 300 -12.88 -6.64 -8.76
C ASP A 300 -13.70 -5.38 -8.45
N ALA A 301 -13.04 -4.22 -8.30
CA ALA A 301 -13.72 -2.94 -8.10
C ALA A 301 -14.64 -2.61 -9.29
N VAL A 302 -14.12 -2.73 -10.52
CA VAL A 302 -14.88 -2.49 -11.76
C VAL A 302 -16.07 -3.44 -11.88
N ARG A 303 -15.85 -4.74 -11.66
CA ARG A 303 -16.92 -5.75 -11.68
C ARG A 303 -18.01 -5.41 -10.67
N TYR A 304 -17.63 -5.04 -9.45
CA TYR A 304 -18.57 -4.70 -8.38
C TYR A 304 -19.39 -3.45 -8.73
N ALA A 305 -18.73 -2.39 -9.22
CA ALA A 305 -19.38 -1.17 -9.66
C ALA A 305 -20.35 -1.39 -10.84
N HIS A 306 -19.93 -2.16 -11.85
CA HIS A 306 -20.78 -2.50 -13.01
C HIS A 306 -22.03 -3.28 -12.60
N ALA A 307 -21.92 -4.18 -11.63
CA ALA A 307 -23.07 -4.91 -11.08
C ALA A 307 -24.07 -3.98 -10.38
N ALA A 308 -23.61 -2.85 -9.85
CA ALA A 308 -24.44 -1.79 -9.27
C ALA A 308 -24.89 -0.72 -10.31
N GLY A 309 -24.59 -0.93 -11.60
CA GLY A 309 -24.92 0.02 -12.67
C GLY A 309 -24.06 1.29 -12.70
N VAL A 310 -22.89 1.26 -12.05
CA VAL A 310 -21.96 2.40 -12.00
C VAL A 310 -20.79 2.14 -12.94
N VAL A 311 -20.64 2.97 -13.97
CA VAL A 311 -19.49 2.97 -14.88
C VAL A 311 -18.48 4.01 -14.37
N HIS A 312 -17.19 3.68 -14.36
CA HIS A 312 -16.17 4.68 -14.01
C HIS A 312 -16.01 5.68 -15.16
N GLY A 313 -15.90 5.18 -16.38
CA GLY A 313 -15.87 5.95 -17.63
C GLY A 313 -14.58 6.72 -17.84
N GLY A 314 -13.60 6.65 -16.95
CA GLY A 314 -12.38 7.46 -16.97
C GLY A 314 -11.22 6.82 -16.20
N LEU A 315 -11.24 5.48 -16.12
CA LEU A 315 -10.29 4.70 -15.33
C LEU A 315 -8.84 4.91 -15.84
N ARG A 316 -7.94 5.34 -14.96
CA ARG A 316 -6.54 5.70 -15.29
C ARG A 316 -5.63 5.55 -14.06
N PRO A 317 -4.30 5.57 -14.18
CA PRO A 317 -3.40 5.47 -13.02
C PRO A 317 -3.72 6.45 -11.88
N ALA A 318 -4.08 7.69 -12.20
CA ALA A 318 -4.44 8.71 -11.21
C ALA A 318 -5.73 8.42 -10.42
N SER A 319 -6.56 7.48 -10.85
CA SER A 319 -7.76 7.05 -10.12
C SER A 319 -7.48 5.91 -9.13
N VAL A 320 -6.25 5.40 -9.06
CA VAL A 320 -5.85 4.29 -8.18
C VAL A 320 -4.98 4.81 -7.04
N ALA A 321 -5.51 4.70 -5.83
CA ALA A 321 -4.78 4.94 -4.59
C ALA A 321 -4.21 3.63 -4.05
N PHE A 322 -3.00 3.65 -3.52
CA PHE A 322 -2.37 2.50 -2.88
C PHE A 322 -2.36 2.65 -1.36
N VAL A 323 -2.99 1.73 -0.64
CA VAL A 323 -3.04 1.74 0.83
C VAL A 323 -2.25 0.55 1.34
N ASN A 324 -1.24 0.79 2.17
CA ASN A 324 -0.46 -0.29 2.77
C ASN A 324 -1.23 -0.92 3.92
N ALA A 325 -1.09 -2.24 4.10
CA ALA A 325 -1.57 -2.88 5.32
C ALA A 325 -0.77 -2.30 6.51
N VAL A 326 -1.48 -1.72 7.47
CA VAL A 326 -0.85 -1.07 8.63
C VAL A 326 -0.09 -2.09 9.49
N GLU A 327 -0.51 -3.35 9.44
CA GLU A 327 0.03 -4.45 10.25
C GLU A 327 1.15 -5.21 9.54
N ASP A 328 1.35 -4.97 8.24
CA ASP A 328 2.30 -5.69 7.40
C ASP A 328 2.95 -4.75 6.35
N PRO A 329 4.14 -4.19 6.66
CA PRO A 329 4.83 -3.26 5.76
C PRO A 329 5.50 -3.95 4.56
N ASP A 330 5.64 -5.28 4.59
CA ASP A 330 6.28 -6.10 3.55
C ASP A 330 5.23 -6.66 2.57
N ALA A 331 3.94 -6.61 2.92
CA ALA A 331 2.84 -6.85 2.01
C ALA A 331 2.71 -5.77 0.93
N TRP A 332 2.30 -6.19 -0.27
CA TRP A 332 1.98 -5.30 -1.38
C TRP A 332 0.89 -4.31 -1.01
N ALA A 333 1.07 -3.06 -1.46
CA ALA A 333 0.09 -2.02 -1.26
C ALA A 333 -1.24 -2.37 -1.94
N SER A 334 -2.35 -2.28 -1.21
CA SER A 334 -3.68 -2.60 -1.73
C SER A 334 -4.21 -1.48 -2.63
N PRO A 335 -4.57 -1.75 -3.90
CA PRO A 335 -5.11 -0.73 -4.78
C PRO A 335 -6.60 -0.46 -4.47
N ARG A 336 -6.96 0.82 -4.48
CA ARG A 336 -8.33 1.31 -4.31
C ARG A 336 -8.67 2.32 -5.40
N VAL A 337 -9.74 2.04 -6.13
CA VAL A 337 -10.20 2.89 -7.23
C VAL A 337 -11.15 3.95 -6.69
N GLY A 338 -10.84 5.22 -6.94
CA GLY A 338 -11.70 6.35 -6.61
C GLY A 338 -12.19 7.11 -7.86
N GLY A 339 -12.98 8.16 -7.66
CA GLY A 339 -13.42 9.04 -8.75
C GLY A 339 -14.59 8.51 -9.58
N TRP A 340 -15.38 7.58 -9.02
CA TRP A 340 -16.51 6.95 -9.71
C TRP A 340 -17.60 7.95 -10.10
N GLY A 341 -18.04 7.89 -11.36
CA GLY A 341 -19.12 8.72 -11.89
C GLY A 341 -18.80 10.20 -12.09
N LEU A 342 -17.63 10.68 -11.65
CA LEU A 342 -17.29 12.11 -11.70
C LEU A 342 -17.03 12.60 -13.12
N ARG A 343 -16.54 11.74 -14.02
CA ARG A 343 -16.25 12.16 -15.39
C ARG A 343 -17.50 12.60 -16.14
N GLU A 344 -18.60 11.87 -16.02
CA GLU A 344 -19.86 12.26 -16.68
C GLU A 344 -20.30 13.65 -16.22
N THR A 345 -20.12 13.94 -14.93
CA THR A 345 -20.53 15.19 -14.31
C THR A 345 -19.66 16.39 -14.66
N PHE A 346 -18.33 16.22 -14.71
CA PHE A 346 -17.41 17.33 -14.98
C PHE A 346 -17.04 17.44 -16.47
N GLY A 347 -17.07 16.34 -17.20
CA GLY A 347 -16.71 16.28 -18.61
C GLY A 347 -15.34 16.90 -18.94
N PRO A 348 -15.15 17.43 -20.16
CA PRO A 348 -13.92 18.10 -20.56
C PRO A 348 -13.69 19.47 -19.89
N SER A 349 -14.65 19.96 -19.09
CA SER A 349 -14.52 21.25 -18.39
C SER A 349 -13.54 21.19 -17.21
N GLU A 350 -13.29 19.98 -16.68
CA GLU A 350 -12.26 19.72 -15.68
C GLU A 350 -11.27 18.70 -16.23
N GLU A 351 -10.13 19.18 -16.76
CA GLU A 351 -9.06 18.37 -17.36
C GLU A 351 -8.58 17.19 -16.49
N ARG A 352 -8.79 17.31 -15.17
CA ARG A 352 -8.50 16.26 -14.19
C ARG A 352 -9.23 14.95 -14.46
N PHE A 353 -10.55 15.02 -14.69
CA PHE A 353 -11.39 13.83 -14.81
C PHE A 353 -11.46 13.32 -16.25
N GLU A 354 -10.99 14.13 -17.20
CA GLU A 354 -10.78 13.70 -18.57
C GLU A 354 -9.47 12.88 -18.65
N PRO A 355 -9.50 11.66 -19.22
CA PRO A 355 -8.29 10.92 -19.51
C PRO A 355 -7.39 11.72 -20.45
N SER A 356 -6.09 11.83 -20.13
CA SER A 356 -5.14 12.34 -21.11
C SER A 356 -5.16 11.45 -22.35
N ARG A 357 -4.71 11.98 -23.51
CA ARG A 357 -4.63 11.21 -24.78
C ARG A 357 -4.02 9.82 -24.61
N ARG A 358 -3.09 9.67 -23.67
CA ARG A 358 -2.44 8.41 -23.32
C ARG A 358 -3.42 7.35 -22.81
N TYR A 359 -4.34 7.72 -21.94
CA TYR A 359 -5.31 6.81 -21.32
C TYR A 359 -6.69 6.86 -21.98
N ALA A 360 -6.87 7.73 -22.97
CA ALA A 360 -8.15 7.89 -23.63
C ALA A 360 -8.48 6.69 -24.52
N ALA A 361 -9.63 6.05 -24.27
CA ALA A 361 -10.21 5.07 -25.17
C ALA A 361 -10.71 5.75 -26.46
N PRO A 362 -10.82 5.02 -27.58
CA PRO A 362 -11.30 5.57 -28.85
C PRO A 362 -12.65 6.30 -28.75
N GLU A 363 -13.58 5.79 -27.95
CA GLU A 363 -14.89 6.41 -27.69
C GLU A 363 -14.84 7.73 -26.90
N HIS A 364 -13.71 8.07 -26.26
CA HIS A 364 -13.51 9.40 -25.67
C HIS A 364 -13.22 10.45 -26.73
N VAL A 365 -12.50 10.06 -27.79
CA VAL A 365 -11.96 10.98 -28.79
C VAL A 365 -12.86 11.06 -30.03
N ALA A 366 -13.50 9.95 -30.39
CA ALA A 366 -14.37 9.83 -31.56
C ALA A 366 -15.67 9.07 -31.22
N PRO A 367 -16.52 9.60 -30.30
CA PRO A 367 -17.75 8.94 -29.88
C PRO A 367 -18.75 8.72 -31.02
N GLU A 368 -18.73 9.54 -32.07
CA GLU A 368 -19.53 9.37 -33.28
C GLU A 368 -19.17 8.10 -34.06
N ARG A 369 -17.95 7.57 -33.88
CA ARG A 369 -17.48 6.36 -34.54
C ARG A 369 -17.51 5.13 -33.64
N PHE A 370 -17.13 5.29 -32.37
CA PHE A 370 -16.95 4.17 -31.43
C PHE A 370 -18.09 4.04 -30.41
N GLY A 371 -19.10 4.93 -30.47
CA GLY A 371 -20.22 4.97 -29.55
C GLY A 371 -19.93 5.77 -28.28
N ARG A 372 -20.87 5.77 -27.35
CA ARG A 372 -20.79 6.48 -26.07
C ARG A 372 -19.88 5.73 -25.10
N VAL A 373 -19.37 6.39 -24.07
CA VAL A 373 -18.67 5.75 -22.94
C VAL A 373 -19.60 4.73 -22.25
N ASP A 374 -19.08 3.54 -21.92
CA ASP A 374 -19.82 2.47 -21.25
C ASP A 374 -18.87 1.49 -20.52
N ALA A 375 -19.38 0.34 -20.06
CA ALA A 375 -18.58 -0.68 -19.38
C ALA A 375 -17.35 -1.16 -20.19
N ALA A 376 -17.42 -1.20 -21.52
CA ALA A 376 -16.28 -1.60 -22.36
C ALA A 376 -15.16 -0.56 -22.35
N THR A 377 -15.48 0.69 -22.00
CA THR A 377 -14.50 1.76 -21.77
C THR A 377 -13.65 1.48 -20.54
N ASP A 378 -14.26 0.99 -19.45
CA ASP A 378 -13.51 0.63 -18.25
C ASP A 378 -12.58 -0.57 -18.49
N ILE A 379 -12.96 -1.50 -19.38
CA ILE A 379 -12.09 -2.60 -19.83
C ILE A 379 -10.85 -2.08 -20.54
N TYR A 380 -10.99 -1.06 -21.39
CA TYR A 380 -9.85 -0.40 -22.01
C TYR A 380 -8.94 0.25 -20.95
N GLY A 381 -9.54 0.92 -19.96
CA GLY A 381 -8.81 1.51 -18.83
C GLY A 381 -8.02 0.48 -18.02
N LEU A 382 -8.54 -0.73 -17.80
CA LEU A 382 -7.81 -1.83 -17.16
C LEU A 382 -6.55 -2.21 -17.95
N GLY A 383 -6.66 -2.30 -19.28
CA GLY A 383 -5.52 -2.54 -20.16
C GLY A 383 -4.47 -1.43 -20.08
N ALA A 384 -4.92 -0.17 -20.08
CA ALA A 384 -4.04 0.98 -20.02
C ALA A 384 -3.28 1.07 -18.68
N ILE A 385 -3.96 0.80 -17.56
CA ILE A 385 -3.33 0.68 -16.24
C ILE A 385 -2.33 -0.48 -16.21
N GLY A 386 -2.65 -1.60 -16.84
CA GLY A 386 -1.75 -2.75 -16.88
C GLY A 386 -0.45 -2.48 -17.62
N CYS A 387 -0.53 -1.78 -18.76
CA CYS A 387 0.65 -1.29 -19.45
C CYS A 387 1.46 -0.31 -18.59
N GLU A 388 0.80 0.58 -17.86
CA GLU A 388 1.50 1.51 -16.95
C GLU A 388 2.25 0.76 -15.85
N LEU A 389 1.61 -0.20 -15.19
CA LEU A 389 2.20 -1.02 -14.14
C LEU A 389 3.46 -1.75 -14.62
N LEU A 390 3.43 -2.31 -15.83
CA LEU A 390 4.53 -3.13 -16.35
C LEU A 390 5.64 -2.32 -17.01
N THR A 391 5.41 -1.04 -17.28
CA THR A 391 6.39 -0.17 -17.97
C THR A 391 6.91 0.97 -17.11
N GLY A 392 6.30 1.24 -15.95
CA GLY A 392 6.66 2.36 -15.09
C GLY A 392 6.46 3.72 -15.76
N GLY A 393 5.61 3.81 -16.78
CA GLY A 393 5.33 5.06 -17.46
C GLY A 393 6.03 5.26 -18.82
N ALA A 394 6.60 4.22 -19.44
CA ALA A 394 7.46 4.34 -20.63
C ALA A 394 6.81 4.85 -21.93
N ALA A 395 5.48 4.96 -22.05
CA ALA A 395 4.88 5.52 -23.27
C ALA A 395 5.17 7.04 -23.35
N GLY A 396 5.79 7.50 -24.44
CA GLY A 396 6.11 8.92 -24.62
C GLY A 396 4.87 9.82 -24.64
N GLU A 397 5.04 11.11 -24.32
CA GLU A 397 3.97 12.10 -24.40
C GLU A 397 3.30 12.08 -25.79
N GLY A 398 1.96 11.98 -25.81
CA GLY A 398 1.18 11.95 -27.05
C GLY A 398 0.95 10.55 -27.65
N GLN A 399 1.51 9.49 -27.08
CA GLN A 399 1.24 8.11 -27.49
C GLN A 399 0.07 7.50 -26.69
N THR A 400 -0.72 6.65 -27.31
CA THR A 400 -1.76 5.85 -26.65
C THR A 400 -1.14 4.75 -25.80
N ALA A 401 -1.79 4.36 -24.70
CA ALA A 401 -1.34 3.27 -23.85
C ALA A 401 -1.17 1.97 -24.66
N GLY A 402 -0.06 1.28 -24.40
CA GLY A 402 0.34 0.05 -25.06
C GLY A 402 1.65 -0.46 -24.47
N LEU A 403 1.94 -1.74 -24.67
CA LEU A 403 3.24 -2.32 -24.30
C LEU A 403 4.25 -2.03 -25.42
N PRO A 404 5.41 -1.42 -25.12
CA PRO A 404 6.52 -1.37 -26.07
C PRO A 404 6.95 -2.78 -26.48
N GLU A 405 7.40 -2.96 -27.73
CA GLU A 405 7.77 -4.29 -28.26
C GLU A 405 8.79 -5.03 -27.38
N GLY A 406 9.79 -4.32 -26.84
CA GLY A 406 10.78 -4.90 -25.94
C GLY A 406 10.18 -5.44 -24.63
N VAL A 407 9.29 -4.66 -24.00
CA VAL A 407 8.61 -5.09 -22.76
C VAL A 407 7.63 -6.23 -23.05
N ALA A 408 6.91 -6.18 -24.17
CA ALA A 408 5.99 -7.25 -24.57
C ALA A 408 6.71 -8.59 -24.78
N ALA A 409 7.96 -8.59 -25.24
CA ALA A 409 8.77 -9.78 -25.46
C ALA A 409 9.31 -10.41 -24.17
N GLU A 410 9.50 -9.62 -23.11
CA GLU A 410 9.99 -10.08 -21.80
C GLU A 410 8.87 -10.56 -20.86
N LEU A 411 7.62 -10.23 -21.19
CA LEU A 411 6.45 -10.66 -20.43
C LEU A 411 5.99 -12.07 -20.82
N PRO A 412 5.42 -12.84 -19.87
CA PRO A 412 4.68 -14.06 -20.22
C PRO A 412 3.64 -13.75 -21.29
N SER A 413 3.63 -14.55 -22.37
CA SER A 413 2.78 -14.32 -23.56
C SER A 413 1.30 -14.17 -23.23
N GLY A 414 0.83 -14.84 -22.18
CA GLY A 414 -0.53 -14.69 -21.67
C GLY A 414 -0.84 -13.27 -21.19
N LEU A 415 0.08 -12.63 -20.46
CA LEU A 415 -0.15 -11.30 -19.87
C LEU A 415 -0.19 -10.20 -20.95
N SER A 416 0.73 -10.26 -21.92
CA SER A 416 0.73 -9.31 -23.05
C SER A 416 -0.52 -9.47 -23.93
N THR A 417 -0.97 -10.70 -24.17
CA THR A 417 -2.21 -11.00 -24.91
C THR A 417 -3.45 -10.45 -24.22
N VAL A 418 -3.55 -10.65 -22.89
CA VAL A 418 -4.67 -10.15 -22.09
C VAL A 418 -4.76 -8.62 -22.18
N LEU A 419 -3.64 -7.91 -22.06
CA LEU A 419 -3.61 -6.45 -22.13
C LEU A 419 -3.91 -5.92 -23.54
N ALA A 420 -3.37 -6.56 -24.58
CA ALA A 420 -3.65 -6.20 -25.96
C ALA A 420 -5.15 -6.30 -26.30
N LYS A 421 -5.82 -7.34 -25.81
CA LYS A 421 -7.28 -7.52 -25.98
C LYS A 421 -8.09 -6.41 -25.30
N CYS A 422 -7.67 -5.93 -24.13
CA CYS A 422 -8.31 -4.77 -23.49
C CYS A 422 -8.18 -3.49 -24.33
N LEU A 423 -7.04 -3.30 -24.98
CA LEU A 423 -6.69 -2.09 -25.73
C LEU A 423 -7.21 -2.10 -27.18
N ALA A 424 -8.02 -3.09 -27.57
CA ALA A 424 -8.58 -3.17 -28.91
C ALA A 424 -9.42 -1.92 -29.25
N PRO A 425 -9.29 -1.34 -30.45
CA PRO A 425 -10.04 -0.14 -30.83
C PRO A 425 -11.56 -0.36 -30.79
N ALA A 426 -12.03 -1.52 -31.30
CA ALA A 426 -13.44 -1.86 -31.31
C ALA A 426 -13.86 -2.48 -29.97
N LYS A 427 -14.94 -1.95 -29.38
CA LYS A 427 -15.47 -2.43 -28.08
C LYS A 427 -15.77 -3.93 -28.04
N MET A 428 -16.28 -4.47 -29.15
CA MET A 428 -16.65 -5.88 -29.27
C MET A 428 -15.45 -6.85 -29.31
N GLU A 429 -14.25 -6.34 -29.56
CA GLU A 429 -13.01 -7.13 -29.53
C GLU A 429 -12.40 -7.17 -28.12
N ARG A 430 -12.89 -6.32 -27.20
CA ARG A 430 -12.48 -6.30 -25.80
C ARG A 430 -13.21 -7.39 -25.00
N TYR A 431 -12.81 -7.58 -23.75
CA TYR A 431 -13.53 -8.46 -22.83
C TYR A 431 -14.97 -7.98 -22.60
N ALA A 432 -15.90 -8.93 -22.63
CA ALA A 432 -17.31 -8.66 -22.37
C ALA A 432 -17.59 -8.16 -20.93
N SER A 433 -16.68 -8.39 -19.98
CA SER A 433 -16.79 -7.91 -18.60
C SER A 433 -15.45 -7.93 -17.87
N ALA A 434 -15.35 -7.17 -16.76
CA ALA A 434 -14.19 -7.19 -15.88
C ALA A 434 -13.99 -8.57 -15.22
N ALA A 435 -15.06 -9.34 -15.03
CA ALA A 435 -14.98 -10.73 -14.56
C ALA A 435 -14.31 -11.66 -15.58
N ALA A 436 -14.62 -11.50 -16.87
CA ALA A 436 -13.99 -12.27 -17.94
C ALA A 436 -12.50 -11.89 -18.08
N PHE A 437 -12.18 -10.60 -18.01
CA PHE A 437 -10.81 -10.10 -17.96
C PHE A 437 -10.02 -10.71 -16.79
N LYS A 438 -10.54 -10.61 -15.56
CA LYS A 438 -9.86 -11.13 -14.37
C LYS A 438 -9.60 -12.64 -14.47
N ARG A 439 -10.56 -13.41 -14.98
CA ARG A 439 -10.41 -14.85 -15.13
C ARG A 439 -9.24 -15.20 -16.05
N GLU A 440 -9.17 -14.57 -17.21
CA GLU A 440 -8.07 -14.78 -18.17
C GLU A 440 -6.74 -14.26 -17.63
N LEU A 441 -6.73 -13.10 -16.96
CA LEU A 441 -5.55 -12.52 -16.32
C LEU A 441 -4.92 -13.43 -15.27
N VAL A 442 -5.73 -14.10 -14.43
CA VAL A 442 -5.24 -14.97 -13.36
C VAL A 442 -4.63 -16.25 -13.95
N THR A 443 -5.24 -16.83 -14.98
CA THR A 443 -4.77 -18.06 -15.63
C THR A 443 -3.65 -17.83 -16.64
N ALA A 444 -3.45 -16.59 -17.09
CA ALA A 444 -2.47 -16.24 -18.11
C ALA A 444 -1.04 -16.41 -17.58
N GLY A 445 -0.40 -17.56 -17.81
CA GLY A 445 1.00 -17.80 -17.45
C GLY A 445 1.27 -19.07 -16.65
N ASP A 446 0.27 -19.93 -16.46
CA ASP A 446 0.46 -21.27 -15.85
C ASP A 446 0.88 -22.35 -16.89
N ASP A 447 1.12 -21.94 -18.15
CA ASP A 447 1.47 -22.82 -19.29
C ASP A 447 2.98 -22.82 -19.62
N ALA A 448 3.87 -22.60 -18.65
CA ALA A 448 5.33 -22.67 -18.86
C ALA A 448 6.00 -23.72 -17.98
#